data_AF-A0A821HZJ3-F1
#
_entry.id   AF-A0A821HZJ3-F1
#
_cell.length_a   1.000
_cell.length_b   1.000
_cell.length_c   1.000
_cell.angle_alpha   90.00
_cell.angle_beta   90.00
_cell.angle_gamma   90.00
#
_symmetry.space_group_name_H-M   'P 1'
#
loop_
_entity.id
_entity.type
_entity.pdbx_description
1 polymer ?
#
loop_
_entity_poly.entity_id
_entity_poly.type
_entity_poly.pdbx_seq_one_letter_code
_entity_poly.pdbx_strand_id
1 'polypeptide(L)'
;MESKLKSTSNKNNPGTFWQIWLFDLSNNAQKIVDTVKEGPSSTDHIRIFENIVECEQFIRSLSGDNRILFIADILLGQQIIPQIHQLRQVFAIYIYSTEEQANELWCRQFKKFRGIYTQLNKLIASIPSRYSRRPRRDMDESFVFSILNANIDQEQSTTELDGRFVHSQLLIDALQRMKSTSTEIEEFVYFCLNQKDIKDPNAYPKLVQEFQKEYKSNNSVWWYTRDSFVYRMLNKALRLHNVDVLFLFRFFIRDLAEQPEENQLDYPTHVDRGQSLSTYELKKLQQSVGKMISINSFLSTTLYP
;
A
#
# COMPACT_ATOMS: atom_id res chain seq x y z
N MET A 1 6.05 16.94 -27.62
CA MET A 1 6.56 15.63 -28.07
C MET A 1 6.30 14.66 -26.91
N GLU A 2 5.18 13.93 -26.94
CA GLU A 2 4.74 13.06 -25.82
C GLU A 2 5.71 11.89 -25.63
N SER A 3 6.70 12.03 -24.75
CA SER A 3 7.49 10.88 -24.31
C SER A 3 6.70 10.08 -23.26
N LYS A 4 5.80 9.20 -23.73
CA LYS A 4 5.22 8.12 -22.90
C LYS A 4 6.34 7.13 -22.53
N LEU A 5 7.14 7.47 -21.52
CA LEU A 5 8.09 6.52 -20.93
C LEU A 5 7.32 5.49 -20.10
N LYS A 6 7.52 4.22 -20.47
CA LYS A 6 7.10 2.95 -19.84
C LYS A 6 5.82 3.01 -18.98
N SER A 7 4.67 2.69 -19.59
CA SER A 7 3.58 2.05 -18.83
C SER A 7 3.13 0.77 -19.54
N THR A 8 3.70 -0.35 -19.13
CA THR A 8 3.28 -1.69 -19.57
C THR A 8 2.56 -2.47 -18.46
N SER A 9 1.99 -1.79 -17.47
CA SER A 9 1.17 -2.41 -16.43
C SER A 9 -0.13 -1.64 -16.22
N ASN A 10 -1.18 -2.39 -15.88
CA ASN A 10 -2.54 -1.93 -15.70
C ASN A 10 -2.60 -0.89 -14.56
N LYS A 11 -3.08 0.33 -14.85
CA LYS A 11 -3.14 1.47 -13.90
C LYS A 11 -3.88 1.13 -12.59
N ASN A 12 -4.67 0.07 -12.62
CA ASN A 12 -5.56 -0.37 -11.56
C ASN A 12 -4.95 -1.44 -10.64
N ASN A 13 -3.66 -1.79 -10.76
CA ASN A 13 -3.04 -2.70 -9.79
C ASN A 13 -2.78 -1.98 -8.45
N PRO A 14 -3.49 -2.34 -7.38
CA PRO A 14 -3.32 -1.68 -6.09
C PRO A 14 -1.97 -2.01 -5.43
N GLY A 15 -1.37 -0.98 -4.82
CA GLY A 15 -0.05 -1.07 -4.19
C GLY A 15 1.12 -0.94 -5.16
N THR A 16 0.91 -0.29 -6.30
CA THR A 16 1.96 0.09 -7.26
C THR A 16 2.67 1.36 -6.83
N PHE A 17 3.94 1.48 -7.20
CA PHE A 17 4.75 2.65 -6.91
C PHE A 17 4.86 3.58 -8.12
N TRP A 18 4.46 4.83 -7.94
CA TRP A 18 4.48 5.89 -8.95
C TRP A 18 5.48 6.98 -8.58
N GLN A 19 6.33 7.31 -9.53
CA GLN A 19 7.13 8.52 -9.49
C GLN A 19 6.53 9.53 -10.46
N ILE A 20 6.00 10.63 -9.91
CA ILE A 20 5.29 11.65 -10.68
C ILE A 20 6.13 12.92 -10.66
N TRP A 21 6.45 13.40 -11.86
CA TRP A 21 7.20 14.62 -12.10
C TRP A 21 6.26 15.68 -12.67
N LEU A 22 6.27 16.89 -12.12
CA LEU A 22 5.55 18.05 -12.64
C LEU A 22 6.53 19.19 -12.93
N PHE A 23 6.84 19.41 -14.20
CA PHE A 23 7.91 20.32 -14.63
C PHE A 23 7.52 21.10 -15.87
N ASP A 24 8.07 22.32 -15.98
CA ASP A 24 8.07 23.04 -17.24
C ASP A 24 9.20 22.52 -18.14
N LEU A 25 8.83 21.74 -19.16
CA LEU A 25 9.77 21.11 -20.06
C LEU A 25 10.46 22.12 -21.01
N SER A 26 9.98 23.37 -21.11
CA SER A 26 10.52 24.38 -22.03
C SER A 26 12.01 24.70 -21.84
N ASN A 27 12.58 24.54 -20.64
CA ASN A 27 13.97 24.91 -20.35
C ASN A 27 14.91 23.74 -20.03
N ASN A 28 14.40 22.53 -19.76
CA ASN A 28 15.24 21.39 -19.31
C ASN A 28 14.72 20.00 -19.74
N ALA A 29 13.81 19.92 -20.73
CA ALA A 29 13.14 18.66 -21.11
C ALA A 29 14.08 17.48 -21.31
N GLN A 30 15.09 17.66 -22.16
CA GLN A 30 15.99 16.59 -22.55
C GLN A 30 16.82 16.11 -21.35
N LYS A 31 17.31 17.03 -20.54
CA LYS A 31 18.08 16.72 -19.32
C LYS A 31 17.24 15.99 -18.30
N ILE A 32 15.98 16.38 -18.08
CA ILE A 32 15.06 15.68 -17.16
C ILE A 32 14.72 14.29 -17.69
N VAL A 33 14.41 14.17 -18.99
CA VAL A 33 14.08 12.89 -19.63
C VAL A 33 15.26 11.92 -19.60
N ASP A 34 16.47 12.39 -19.90
CA ASP A 34 17.67 11.55 -19.89
C ASP A 34 18.06 11.19 -18.46
N THR A 35 17.93 12.13 -17.53
CA THR A 35 18.15 11.87 -16.11
C THR A 35 17.11 10.90 -15.51
N VAL A 36 15.86 10.92 -16.00
CA VAL A 36 14.82 9.94 -15.63
C VAL A 36 15.12 8.56 -16.21
N LYS A 37 15.74 8.48 -17.40
CA LYS A 37 16.16 7.23 -18.04
C LYS A 37 17.43 6.63 -17.43
N GLU A 38 18.39 7.48 -17.04
CA GLU A 38 19.67 7.12 -16.41
C GLU A 38 19.56 6.97 -14.88
N GLY A 39 18.53 7.56 -14.29
CA GLY A 39 18.20 7.40 -12.88
C GLY A 39 17.99 5.92 -12.53
N PRO A 40 18.27 5.51 -11.28
CA PRO A 40 18.17 4.12 -10.87
C PRO A 40 16.76 3.62 -11.20
N SER A 41 16.67 2.57 -12.02
CA SER A 41 15.46 1.94 -12.59
C SER A 41 14.53 1.31 -11.54
N SER A 42 14.21 2.08 -10.50
CA SER A 42 13.81 1.61 -9.17
C SER A 42 12.35 1.94 -8.81
N THR A 43 11.60 2.52 -9.75
CA THR A 43 10.17 2.81 -9.61
C THR A 43 9.38 2.12 -10.71
N ASP A 44 8.34 1.38 -10.34
CA ASP A 44 7.54 0.56 -11.25
C ASP A 44 6.97 1.39 -12.41
N HIS A 45 6.55 2.63 -12.10
CA HIS A 45 5.96 3.54 -13.07
C HIS A 45 6.45 4.98 -12.89
N ILE A 46 6.89 5.60 -13.98
CA ILE A 46 7.28 7.01 -14.03
C ILE A 46 6.33 7.77 -14.95
N ARG A 47 5.84 8.92 -14.49
CA ARG A 47 5.02 9.84 -15.28
C ARG A 47 5.53 11.26 -15.14
N ILE A 48 5.53 11.99 -16.25
CA ILE A 48 5.92 13.39 -16.32
C ILE A 48 4.70 14.17 -16.82
N PHE A 49 4.40 15.29 -16.18
CA PHE A 49 3.33 16.21 -16.52
C PHE A 49 3.90 17.61 -16.69
N GLU A 50 3.34 18.35 -17.64
CA GLU A 50 3.55 19.80 -17.81
C GLU A 50 2.36 20.60 -17.26
N ASN A 51 1.17 19.99 -17.26
CA ASN A 51 -0.07 20.62 -16.85
C ASN A 51 -0.48 20.20 -15.43
N ILE A 52 -0.71 21.20 -14.56
CA ILE A 52 -1.13 21.00 -13.16
C ILE A 52 -2.46 20.22 -13.08
N VAL A 53 -3.45 20.59 -13.90
CA VAL A 53 -4.80 20.00 -13.86
C VAL A 53 -4.76 18.52 -14.24
N GLU A 54 -4.03 18.18 -15.30
CA GLU A 54 -3.87 16.78 -15.72
C GLU A 54 -3.12 15.96 -14.67
N CYS A 55 -2.08 16.55 -14.07
CA CYS A 55 -1.31 15.92 -13.00
C CYS A 55 -2.19 15.63 -11.77
N GLU A 56 -2.98 16.61 -11.34
CA GLU A 56 -3.88 16.45 -10.20
C GLU A 56 -4.96 15.39 -10.47
N GLN A 57 -5.61 15.46 -11.64
CA GLN A 57 -6.61 14.47 -12.05
C GLN A 57 -6.01 13.05 -12.06
N PHE A 58 -4.79 12.90 -12.56
CA PHE A 58 -4.10 11.62 -12.55
C PHE A 58 -3.83 11.13 -11.13
N ILE A 59 -3.26 11.97 -10.25
CA ILE A 59 -2.99 11.64 -8.84
C ILE A 59 -4.26 11.20 -8.11
N ARG A 60 -5.38 11.87 -8.37
CA ARG A 60 -6.69 11.55 -7.79
C ARG A 60 -7.34 10.30 -8.40
N SER A 61 -7.05 9.98 -9.65
CA SER A 61 -7.54 8.76 -10.30
C SER A 61 -6.86 7.49 -9.79
N LEU A 62 -5.69 7.60 -9.17
CA LEU A 62 -4.97 6.47 -8.58
C LEU A 62 -5.64 6.02 -7.27
N SER A 63 -5.65 4.70 -7.03
CA SER A 63 -6.12 4.13 -5.76
C SER A 63 -5.34 4.71 -4.57
N GLY A 64 -6.03 4.88 -3.43
CA GLY A 64 -5.41 5.31 -2.16
C GLY A 64 -4.34 4.35 -1.63
N ASP A 65 -4.30 3.11 -2.14
CA ASP A 65 -3.28 2.12 -1.83
C ASP A 65 -2.02 2.25 -2.68
N ASN A 66 -2.07 3.04 -3.76
CA ASN A 66 -0.89 3.34 -4.56
C ASN A 66 0.04 4.29 -3.79
N ARG A 67 1.32 4.26 -4.13
CA ARG A 67 2.32 5.11 -3.49
C ARG A 67 2.92 6.07 -4.50
N ILE A 68 2.83 7.36 -4.21
CA ILE A 68 3.28 8.45 -5.06
C ILE A 68 4.45 9.16 -4.39
N LEU A 69 5.59 9.11 -5.05
CA LEU A 69 6.70 10.03 -4.85
C LEU A 69 6.51 11.18 -5.84
N PHE A 70 6.22 12.36 -5.30
CA PHE A 70 5.91 13.54 -6.10
C PHE A 70 7.15 14.44 -6.17
N ILE A 71 7.51 14.85 -7.37
CA ILE A 71 8.62 15.74 -7.65
C ILE A 71 8.09 16.88 -8.51
N ALA A 72 8.33 18.12 -8.11
CA ALA A 72 7.89 19.28 -8.88
C ALA A 72 8.90 20.42 -8.87
N ASP A 73 8.84 21.25 -9.90
CA ASP A 73 9.39 22.61 -9.85
C ASP A 73 8.70 23.42 -8.73
N ILE A 74 9.43 24.31 -8.06
CA ILE A 74 8.87 25.09 -6.94
C ILE A 74 7.62 25.89 -7.33
N LEU A 75 7.60 26.50 -8.51
CA LEU A 75 6.48 27.36 -8.95
C LEU A 75 5.20 26.54 -9.17
N LEU A 76 5.32 25.36 -9.79
CA LEU A 76 4.20 24.45 -10.01
C LEU A 76 3.82 23.75 -8.69
N GLY A 77 4.83 23.40 -7.89
CA GLY A 77 4.69 22.80 -6.56
C GLY A 77 3.87 23.66 -5.61
N GLN A 78 4.10 24.98 -5.60
CA GLN A 78 3.35 25.94 -4.79
C GLN A 78 1.83 25.90 -5.04
N GLN A 79 1.43 25.59 -6.27
CA GLN A 79 0.01 25.52 -6.64
C GLN A 79 -0.61 24.16 -6.29
N ILE A 80 0.07 23.06 -6.60
CA ILE A 80 -0.52 21.71 -6.50
C ILE A 80 -0.34 21.06 -5.11
N ILE A 81 0.79 21.28 -4.43
CA ILE A 81 1.10 20.61 -3.15
C ILE A 81 0.03 20.83 -2.09
N PRO A 82 -0.52 22.06 -1.88
CA PRO A 82 -1.62 22.28 -0.94
C PRO A 82 -2.85 21.40 -1.20
N GLN A 83 -3.08 20.98 -2.45
CA GLN A 83 -4.23 20.17 -2.85
C GLN A 83 -4.00 18.67 -2.70
N ILE A 84 -2.73 18.22 -2.78
CA ILE A 84 -2.38 16.78 -2.81
C ILE A 84 -1.64 16.29 -1.56
N HIS A 85 -1.05 17.18 -0.74
CA HIS A 85 -0.18 16.75 0.36
C HIS A 85 -0.90 15.91 1.42
N GLN A 86 -2.21 16.09 1.58
CA GLN A 86 -3.02 15.32 2.52
C GLN A 86 -3.41 13.94 1.96
N LEU A 87 -3.37 13.76 0.63
CA LEU A 87 -3.72 12.51 -0.02
C LEU A 87 -2.81 11.40 0.47
N ARG A 88 -3.44 10.31 0.89
CA ARG A 88 -2.75 9.18 1.51
C ARG A 88 -1.74 8.54 0.56
N GLN A 89 -2.08 8.44 -0.72
CA GLN A 89 -1.20 7.88 -1.74
C GLN A 89 0.09 8.70 -1.92
N VAL A 90 0.06 10.02 -1.67
CA VAL A 90 1.27 10.85 -1.67
C VAL A 90 2.02 10.62 -0.37
N PHE A 91 3.25 10.10 -0.43
CA PHE A 91 4.04 9.79 0.77
C PHE A 91 5.34 10.59 0.89
N ALA A 92 5.84 11.14 -0.23
CA ALA A 92 7.04 11.95 -0.25
C ALA A 92 6.94 13.03 -1.33
N ILE A 93 7.40 14.23 -0.99
CA ILE A 93 7.40 15.40 -1.87
C ILE A 93 8.84 15.95 -1.94
N TYR A 94 9.37 16.07 -3.14
CA TYR A 94 10.66 16.67 -3.44
C TYR A 94 10.44 17.88 -4.33
N ILE A 95 11.17 18.97 -4.07
CA ILE A 95 11.09 20.17 -4.90
C ILE A 95 12.42 20.39 -5.60
N TYR A 96 12.35 20.67 -6.90
CA TYR A 96 13.46 21.24 -7.65
C TYR A 96 13.27 22.75 -7.74
N SER A 97 14.34 23.50 -7.48
CA SER A 97 14.31 24.97 -7.60
C SER A 97 15.68 25.49 -7.98
N THR A 98 15.75 26.40 -8.94
CA THR A 98 16.98 27.11 -9.29
C THR A 98 17.38 28.18 -8.27
N GLU A 99 16.48 28.57 -7.37
CA GLU A 99 16.71 29.61 -6.37
C GLU A 99 16.71 29.02 -4.94
N GLU A 100 17.83 29.20 -4.24
CA GLU A 100 18.21 28.30 -3.14
C GLU A 100 17.52 28.58 -1.79
N GLN A 101 16.95 29.78 -1.54
CA GLN A 101 16.74 30.24 -0.15
C GLN A 101 15.37 30.83 0.23
N ALA A 102 14.55 31.35 -0.70
CA ALA A 102 13.31 32.04 -0.33
C ALA A 102 12.13 31.09 0.03
N ASN A 103 12.17 29.83 -0.44
CA ASN A 103 10.99 28.96 -0.48
C ASN A 103 11.01 27.80 0.53
N GLU A 104 12.07 27.68 1.33
CA GLU A 104 12.22 26.56 2.26
C GLU A 104 11.19 26.60 3.40
N LEU A 105 10.83 27.81 3.87
CA LEU A 105 9.85 28.00 4.94
C LEU A 105 8.46 27.49 4.55
N TRP A 106 8.01 27.76 3.31
CA TRP A 106 6.74 27.27 2.81
C TRP A 106 6.73 25.74 2.68
N CYS A 107 7.83 25.12 2.25
CA CYS A 107 7.91 23.67 2.13
C CYS A 107 7.87 22.94 3.49
N ARG A 108 8.48 23.52 4.52
CA ARG A 108 8.60 22.92 5.86
C ARG A 108 7.26 22.72 6.58
N GLN A 109 6.20 23.42 6.18
CA GLN A 109 4.85 23.22 6.75
C GLN A 109 4.25 21.84 6.38
N PHE A 110 4.73 21.21 5.31
CA PHE A 110 4.18 19.93 4.84
C PHE A 110 4.98 18.75 5.40
N LYS A 111 4.35 17.95 6.27
CA LYS A 111 4.99 16.78 6.91
C LYS A 111 5.61 15.75 5.94
N LYS A 112 5.14 15.72 4.70
CA LYS A 112 5.59 14.78 3.66
C LYS A 112 6.72 15.33 2.78
N PHE A 113 7.10 16.58 2.98
CA PHE A 113 8.22 17.22 2.30
C PHE A 113 9.54 16.60 2.74
N ARG A 114 10.43 16.33 1.77
CA ARG A 114 11.71 15.63 1.99
C ARG A 114 12.93 16.49 1.67
N GLY A 115 12.79 17.51 0.83
CA GLY A 115 13.90 18.42 0.53
C GLY A 115 13.69 19.24 -0.74
N ILE A 116 14.44 20.34 -0.82
CA ILE A 116 14.57 21.21 -1.98
C ILE A 116 15.97 21.05 -2.56
N TYR A 117 16.07 20.99 -3.89
CA TYR A 117 17.33 20.72 -4.57
C TYR A 117 17.53 21.66 -5.75
N THR A 118 18.72 22.24 -5.83
CA THR A 118 19.17 23.12 -6.93
C THR A 118 19.80 22.35 -8.08
N GLN A 119 20.17 21.09 -7.84
CA GLN A 119 20.81 20.24 -8.83
C GLN A 119 20.04 18.92 -8.94
N LEU A 120 19.64 18.58 -10.17
CA LEU A 120 18.86 17.37 -10.46
C LEU A 120 19.58 16.09 -10.01
N ASN A 121 20.91 16.03 -10.18
CA ASN A 121 21.73 14.90 -9.74
C ASN A 121 21.69 14.72 -8.21
N LYS A 122 21.71 15.83 -7.45
CA LYS A 122 21.58 15.79 -5.99
C LYS A 122 20.17 15.38 -5.57
N LEU A 123 19.14 15.88 -6.26
CA LEU A 123 17.76 15.44 -6.04
C LEU A 123 17.65 13.93 -6.19
N ILE A 124 18.21 13.37 -7.26
CA ILE A 124 18.09 11.92 -7.53
C ILE A 124 18.94 11.09 -6.60
N ALA A 125 20.15 11.55 -6.25
CA ALA A 125 20.95 10.90 -5.22
C ALA A 125 20.26 10.93 -3.84
N SER A 126 19.46 11.96 -3.56
CA SER A 126 18.70 12.10 -2.32
C SER A 126 17.44 11.24 -2.28
N ILE A 127 16.87 10.91 -3.45
CA ILE A 127 15.83 9.90 -3.55
C ILE A 127 16.51 8.60 -3.10
N PRO A 128 16.12 8.03 -1.95
CA PRO A 128 16.87 6.93 -1.34
C PRO A 128 17.06 5.82 -2.35
N SER A 129 18.32 5.43 -2.59
CA SER A 129 18.75 4.60 -3.72
C SER A 129 17.99 3.27 -3.85
N ARG A 130 17.34 2.79 -2.78
CA ARG A 130 16.11 1.96 -2.78
C ARG A 130 15.35 2.05 -1.44
N TYR A 131 14.61 3.13 -1.11
CA TYR A 131 13.72 3.24 0.10
C TYR A 131 14.28 2.61 1.41
N SER A 132 15.59 2.70 1.62
CA SER A 132 16.40 1.74 2.38
C SER A 132 15.91 1.46 3.81
N ARG A 133 15.81 0.17 4.14
CA ARG A 133 16.04 -0.41 5.49
C ARG A 133 15.12 -0.01 6.65
N ARG A 134 13.93 0.56 6.43
CA ARG A 134 12.89 0.46 7.47
C ARG A 134 11.99 -0.73 7.16
N PRO A 135 11.96 -1.78 8.02
CA PRO A 135 10.95 -2.80 7.91
C PRO A 135 9.61 -2.10 7.90
N ARG A 136 8.79 -2.50 6.93
CA ARG A 136 7.49 -1.95 6.56
C ARG A 136 6.41 -2.15 7.63
N ARG A 137 6.75 -2.08 8.92
CA ARG A 137 5.77 -2.25 10.00
C ARG A 137 4.72 -1.14 9.96
N ASP A 138 5.13 0.13 9.80
CA ASP A 138 4.16 1.24 9.89
C ASP A 138 3.37 1.55 8.62
N MET A 139 3.81 1.09 7.44
CA MET A 139 3.32 1.63 6.15
C MET A 139 2.62 0.65 5.22
N ASP A 140 2.76 -0.66 5.43
CA ASP A 140 1.89 -1.67 4.80
C ASP A 140 0.67 -1.98 5.69
N GLU A 141 0.55 -1.39 6.87
CA GLU A 141 -0.62 -1.53 7.76
C GLU A 141 -1.66 -0.44 7.47
N SER A 142 -2.19 -0.44 6.26
CA SER A 142 -3.46 0.24 6.02
C SER A 142 -4.51 -0.34 6.97
N PHE A 143 -5.03 0.46 7.91
CA PHE A 143 -6.23 0.10 8.64
C PHE A 143 -7.41 0.20 7.66
N VAL A 144 -7.69 -0.87 6.92
CA VAL A 144 -8.89 -0.92 6.08
C VAL A 144 -10.03 -1.37 6.97
N PHE A 145 -10.70 -0.38 7.54
CA PHE A 145 -11.94 -0.59 8.27
C PHE A 145 -13.10 0.03 7.48
N SER A 146 -14.20 -0.70 7.41
CA SER A 146 -15.48 -0.17 6.96
C SER A 146 -16.31 0.21 8.18
N ILE A 147 -17.11 1.27 8.05
CA ILE A 147 -18.02 1.70 9.11
C ILE A 147 -19.41 1.29 8.65
N LEU A 148 -20.04 0.39 9.42
CA LEU A 148 -21.37 -0.09 9.15
C LEU A 148 -22.37 0.91 9.74
N ASN A 149 -23.20 1.50 8.89
CA ASN A 149 -24.29 2.36 9.35
C ASN A 149 -25.47 1.46 9.73
N ALA A 150 -25.60 1.14 11.02
CA ALA A 150 -26.81 0.53 11.55
C ALA A 150 -27.83 1.64 11.85
N ASN A 151 -28.45 2.22 10.83
CA ASN A 151 -29.69 2.96 11.08
C ASN A 151 -30.79 1.91 11.21
N ILE A 152 -31.25 1.69 12.44
CA ILE A 152 -32.17 0.60 12.83
C ILE A 152 -33.64 0.91 12.42
N ASP A 153 -33.93 2.08 11.86
CA ASP A 153 -35.31 2.57 11.71
C ASP A 153 -35.86 2.55 10.27
N GLN A 154 -35.14 2.00 9.29
CA GLN A 154 -35.70 1.80 7.94
C GLN A 154 -35.40 0.39 7.47
N GLU A 155 -36.45 -0.33 7.06
CA GLU A 155 -36.37 -1.63 6.39
C GLU A 155 -35.50 -1.52 5.15
N GLN A 156 -34.21 -1.74 5.33
CA GLN A 156 -33.24 -1.48 4.30
C GLN A 156 -32.55 -2.79 3.93
N SER A 157 -33.01 -3.29 2.78
CA SER A 157 -32.36 -4.17 1.79
C SER A 157 -30.94 -4.68 2.14
N THR A 158 -30.64 -5.91 1.72
CA THR A 158 -29.31 -6.57 1.73
C THR A 158 -28.16 -5.75 1.12
N THR A 159 -28.46 -4.57 0.59
CA THR A 159 -27.51 -3.53 0.16
C THR A 159 -26.91 -2.70 1.30
N GLU A 160 -27.50 -2.65 2.51
CA GLU A 160 -27.12 -1.68 3.55
C GLU A 160 -26.24 -2.18 4.69
N LEU A 161 -26.17 -3.50 4.92
CA LEU A 161 -24.99 -4.10 5.55
C LEU A 161 -23.83 -4.06 4.55
N ASP A 162 -23.38 -2.83 4.22
CA ASP A 162 -22.31 -2.46 3.27
C ASP A 162 -21.81 -3.70 2.54
N GLY A 163 -22.52 -4.16 1.49
CA GLY A 163 -22.53 -5.57 1.01
C GLY A 163 -21.16 -6.22 0.86
N ARG A 164 -20.12 -5.40 0.73
CA ARG A 164 -18.70 -5.71 0.93
C ARG A 164 -18.40 -6.56 2.17
N PHE A 165 -18.98 -6.30 3.35
CA PHE A 165 -18.72 -7.11 4.54
C PHE A 165 -19.28 -8.53 4.36
N VAL A 166 -20.55 -8.65 3.99
CA VAL A 166 -21.19 -9.95 3.73
C VAL A 166 -20.43 -10.70 2.63
N HIS A 167 -20.07 -10.03 1.54
CA HIS A 167 -19.24 -10.61 0.47
C HIS A 167 -17.87 -11.06 0.97
N SER A 168 -17.22 -10.30 1.85
CA SER A 168 -15.93 -10.68 2.43
C SER A 168 -16.08 -11.92 3.32
N GLN A 169 -17.11 -11.97 4.16
CA GLN A 169 -17.39 -13.14 5.01
C GLN A 169 -17.70 -14.38 4.17
N LEU A 170 -18.55 -14.26 3.15
CA LEU A 170 -18.85 -15.36 2.23
C LEU A 170 -17.63 -15.84 1.46
N LEU A 171 -16.76 -14.92 1.02
CA LEU A 171 -15.51 -15.27 0.35
C LEU A 171 -14.59 -16.06 1.28
N ILE A 172 -14.39 -15.59 2.51
CA ILE A 172 -13.54 -16.27 3.49
C ILE A 172 -14.11 -17.64 3.86
N ASP A 173 -15.41 -17.73 4.12
CA ASP A 173 -16.10 -19.00 4.39
C ASP A 173 -15.98 -19.99 3.22
N ALA A 174 -16.16 -19.51 1.98
CA ALA A 174 -15.97 -20.34 0.79
C ALA A 174 -14.54 -20.84 0.68
N LEU A 175 -13.53 -19.99 0.89
CA LEU A 175 -12.11 -20.36 0.84
C LEU A 175 -11.75 -21.39 1.91
N GLN A 176 -12.29 -21.27 3.12
CA GLN A 176 -12.06 -22.22 4.21
C GLN A 176 -12.66 -23.59 3.93
N ARG A 177 -13.87 -23.64 3.35
CA ARG A 177 -14.58 -24.90 3.04
C ARG A 177 -14.07 -25.63 1.81
N MET A 178 -13.17 -25.02 1.03
CA MET A 178 -12.56 -25.69 -0.12
C MET A 178 -11.74 -26.89 0.35
N LYS A 179 -11.95 -28.03 -0.32
CA LYS A 179 -11.18 -29.25 -0.07
C LYS A 179 -9.71 -28.99 -0.37
N SER A 180 -8.84 -29.42 0.55
CA SER A 180 -7.41 -29.35 0.32
C SER A 180 -7.01 -30.22 -0.87
N THR A 181 -6.10 -29.72 -1.69
CA THR A 181 -5.47 -30.46 -2.78
C THR A 181 -3.98 -30.60 -2.48
N SER A 182 -3.32 -31.61 -3.05
CA SER A 182 -1.87 -31.76 -2.88
C SER A 182 -1.06 -30.67 -3.60
N THR A 183 -1.70 -29.86 -4.45
CA THR A 183 -1.04 -28.86 -5.32
C THR A 183 -1.11 -27.43 -4.78
N GLU A 184 -1.89 -27.14 -3.73
CA GLU A 184 -2.17 -25.76 -3.30
C GLU A 184 -0.89 -24.98 -2.95
N ILE A 185 0.03 -25.63 -2.24
CA ILE A 185 1.31 -25.03 -1.82
C ILE A 185 2.22 -24.81 -3.04
N GLU A 186 2.24 -25.75 -3.99
CA GLU A 186 3.08 -25.66 -5.19
C GLU A 186 2.60 -24.52 -6.11
N GLU A 187 1.28 -24.40 -6.31
CA GLU A 187 0.65 -23.30 -7.05
C GLU A 187 1.00 -21.94 -6.42
N PHE A 188 0.91 -21.85 -5.09
CA PHE A 188 1.26 -20.64 -4.35
C PHE A 188 2.74 -20.29 -4.47
N VAL A 189 3.64 -21.25 -4.31
CA VAL A 189 5.09 -21.06 -4.44
C VAL A 189 5.45 -20.64 -5.86
N TYR A 190 4.87 -21.30 -6.87
CA TYR A 190 5.06 -20.94 -8.28
C TYR A 190 4.61 -19.50 -8.54
N PHE A 191 3.42 -19.11 -8.05
CA PHE A 191 2.96 -17.73 -8.14
C PHE A 191 3.94 -16.75 -7.49
N CYS A 192 4.43 -17.04 -6.28
CA CYS A 192 5.37 -16.19 -5.56
C CYS A 192 6.67 -15.99 -6.35
N LEU A 193 7.25 -17.06 -6.89
CA LEU A 193 8.52 -17.02 -7.63
C LEU A 193 8.40 -16.27 -8.96
N ASN A 194 7.21 -16.23 -9.56
CA ASN A 194 6.96 -15.55 -10.84
C ASN A 194 6.49 -14.10 -10.70
N GLN A 195 6.44 -13.55 -9.47
CA GLN A 195 6.15 -12.13 -9.29
C GLN A 195 7.32 -11.28 -9.82
N LYS A 196 7.03 -10.37 -10.74
CA LYS A 196 8.03 -9.50 -11.39
C LYS A 196 8.52 -8.34 -10.50
N ASP A 197 7.85 -8.09 -9.38
CA ASP A 197 8.05 -6.92 -8.51
C ASP A 197 8.91 -7.23 -7.27
N ILE A 198 9.77 -8.25 -7.35
CA ILE A 198 10.59 -8.70 -6.23
C ILE A 198 11.69 -7.68 -5.91
N LYS A 199 11.57 -7.05 -4.74
CA LYS A 199 12.45 -5.97 -4.26
C LYS A 199 13.91 -6.38 -4.05
N ASP A 200 14.13 -7.65 -3.71
CA ASP A 200 15.44 -8.25 -3.47
C ASP A 200 15.52 -9.57 -4.26
N PRO A 201 16.17 -9.57 -5.45
CA PRO A 201 16.29 -10.74 -6.31
C PRO A 201 16.95 -11.95 -5.63
N ASN A 202 17.71 -11.73 -4.54
CA ASN A 202 18.49 -12.78 -3.88
C ASN A 202 17.87 -13.27 -2.57
N ALA A 203 17.21 -12.39 -1.80
CA ALA A 203 16.64 -12.76 -0.49
C ALA A 203 15.22 -13.33 -0.60
N TYR A 204 14.39 -12.79 -1.50
CA TYR A 204 12.99 -13.21 -1.59
C TYR A 204 12.83 -14.64 -2.10
N PRO A 205 13.52 -15.11 -3.16
CA PRO A 205 13.42 -16.51 -3.57
C PRO A 205 13.85 -17.48 -2.47
N LYS A 206 14.84 -17.12 -1.66
CA LYS A 206 15.27 -17.95 -0.51
C LYS A 206 14.17 -18.09 0.54
N LEU A 207 13.49 -17.00 0.89
CA LEU A 207 12.35 -17.04 1.82
C LEU A 207 11.19 -17.89 1.28
N VAL A 208 10.94 -17.86 -0.03
CA VAL A 208 9.91 -18.68 -0.67
C VAL A 208 10.29 -20.16 -0.67
N GLN A 209 11.56 -20.48 -0.93
CA GLN A 209 12.08 -21.85 -0.85
C GLN A 209 12.06 -22.39 0.59
N GLU A 210 12.41 -21.56 1.57
CA GLU A 210 12.30 -21.87 2.99
C GLU A 210 10.84 -22.17 3.36
N PHE A 211 9.89 -21.33 2.91
CA PHE A 211 8.46 -21.57 3.09
C PHE A 211 8.04 -22.91 2.50
N GLN A 212 8.41 -23.20 1.25
CA GLN A 212 8.06 -24.47 0.60
C GLN A 212 8.58 -25.69 1.38
N LYS A 213 9.75 -25.58 2.01
CA LYS A 213 10.39 -26.69 2.72
C LYS A 213 9.88 -26.87 4.15
N GLU A 214 9.60 -25.78 4.85
CA GLU A 214 9.39 -25.77 6.30
C GLU A 214 7.93 -25.50 6.72
N TYR A 215 7.08 -25.05 5.79
CA TYR A 215 5.67 -24.82 6.07
C TYR A 215 4.92 -26.11 6.44
N LYS A 216 4.11 -26.03 7.49
CA LYS A 216 3.17 -27.05 7.95
C LYS A 216 1.93 -26.36 8.50
N SER A 217 0.76 -26.98 8.39
CA SER A 217 -0.49 -26.37 8.88
C SER A 217 -0.44 -25.95 10.35
N ASN A 218 0.25 -26.73 11.20
CA ASN A 218 0.42 -26.42 12.63
C ASN A 218 1.44 -25.30 12.95
N ASN A 219 2.13 -24.74 11.95
CA ASN A 219 3.01 -23.58 12.13
C ASN A 219 2.54 -22.35 11.32
N SER A 220 1.29 -22.35 10.86
CA SER A 220 0.69 -21.26 10.08
C SER A 220 0.75 -19.92 10.80
N VAL A 221 0.41 -19.88 12.10
CA VAL A 221 0.48 -18.68 12.95
C VAL A 221 1.90 -18.12 12.99
N TRP A 222 2.91 -18.97 13.16
CA TRP A 222 4.32 -18.54 13.17
C TRP A 222 4.75 -17.92 11.84
N TRP A 223 4.34 -18.51 10.70
CA TRP A 223 4.58 -17.95 9.37
C TRP A 223 3.88 -16.61 9.14
N TYR A 224 2.69 -16.45 9.73
CA TYR A 224 1.93 -15.20 9.68
C TYR A 224 2.53 -14.11 10.58
N THR A 225 3.12 -14.45 11.73
CA THR A 225 3.65 -13.44 12.66
C THR A 225 5.14 -13.12 12.45
N ARG A 226 5.92 -14.02 11.85
CA ARG A 226 7.33 -13.76 11.54
C ARG A 226 7.48 -12.70 10.44
N ASP A 227 8.64 -12.06 10.38
CA ASP A 227 8.95 -11.13 9.28
C ASP A 227 9.18 -11.90 7.96
N SER A 228 8.10 -12.21 7.26
CA SER A 228 8.09 -12.91 5.98
C SER A 228 7.20 -12.22 4.95
N PHE A 229 7.22 -12.73 3.72
CA PHE A 229 6.32 -12.27 2.66
C PHE A 229 4.85 -12.63 2.92
N VAL A 230 4.60 -13.69 3.70
CA VAL A 230 3.27 -14.28 3.92
C VAL A 230 2.32 -13.28 4.55
N TYR A 231 2.67 -12.72 5.71
CA TYR A 231 1.90 -11.67 6.41
C TYR A 231 1.52 -10.52 5.47
N ARG A 232 2.51 -9.98 4.76
CA ARG A 232 2.34 -8.80 3.92
C ARG A 232 1.44 -9.09 2.72
N MET A 233 1.65 -10.23 2.07
CA MET A 233 0.93 -10.58 0.86
C MET A 233 -0.52 -10.96 1.16
N LEU A 234 -0.77 -11.73 2.23
CA LEU A 234 -2.12 -12.08 2.66
C LEU A 234 -2.92 -10.85 3.08
N ASN A 235 -2.38 -10.03 3.99
CA ASN A 235 -3.09 -8.82 4.43
C ASN A 235 -3.28 -7.82 3.28
N LYS A 236 -2.34 -7.73 2.34
CA LYS A 236 -2.53 -6.94 1.12
C LYS A 236 -3.68 -7.49 0.28
N ALA A 237 -3.75 -8.81 0.05
CA ALA A 237 -4.81 -9.42 -0.74
C ALA A 237 -6.19 -9.24 -0.10
N LEU A 238 -6.29 -9.42 1.23
CA LEU A 238 -7.51 -9.21 2.01
C LEU A 238 -8.04 -7.77 1.90
N ARG A 239 -7.14 -6.78 2.05
CA ARG A 239 -7.51 -5.36 1.94
C ARG A 239 -7.99 -4.93 0.56
N LEU A 240 -7.47 -5.59 -0.47
CA LEU A 240 -7.72 -5.24 -1.87
C LEU A 240 -8.78 -6.14 -2.51
N HIS A 241 -9.36 -7.05 -1.73
CA HIS A 241 -10.28 -8.08 -2.20
C HIS A 241 -9.74 -8.81 -3.44
N ASN A 242 -8.43 -9.08 -3.46
CA ASN A 242 -7.79 -9.74 -4.60
C ASN A 242 -8.10 -11.24 -4.54
N VAL A 243 -9.21 -11.63 -5.17
CA VAL A 243 -9.74 -13.00 -5.15
C VAL A 243 -8.73 -14.01 -5.69
N ASP A 244 -7.97 -13.67 -6.73
CA ASP A 244 -6.97 -14.58 -7.32
C ASP A 244 -5.86 -14.92 -6.31
N VAL A 245 -5.35 -13.91 -5.60
CA VAL A 245 -4.31 -14.11 -4.58
C VAL A 245 -4.89 -14.78 -3.33
N LEU A 246 -6.12 -14.43 -2.94
CA LEU A 246 -6.81 -15.08 -1.81
C LEU A 246 -7.09 -16.55 -2.08
N PHE A 247 -7.43 -16.91 -3.32
CA PHE A 247 -7.59 -18.29 -3.74
C PHE A 247 -6.28 -19.07 -3.62
N LEU A 248 -5.14 -18.49 -3.99
CA LEU A 248 -3.83 -19.13 -3.77
C LEU A 248 -3.49 -19.27 -2.28
N PHE A 249 -4.00 -18.36 -1.43
CA PHE A 249 -3.86 -18.43 0.03
C PHE A 249 -4.90 -19.32 0.72
N ARG A 250 -5.84 -19.97 0.01
CA ARG A 250 -6.94 -20.75 0.61
C ARG A 250 -6.47 -21.75 1.66
N PHE A 251 -5.37 -22.46 1.39
CA PHE A 251 -4.79 -23.43 2.32
C PHE A 251 -4.32 -22.76 3.61
N PHE A 252 -3.62 -21.63 3.48
CA PHE A 252 -3.07 -20.90 4.60
C PHE A 252 -4.15 -20.19 5.42
N ILE A 253 -5.21 -19.69 4.78
CA ILE A 253 -6.37 -19.09 5.45
C ILE A 253 -7.10 -20.14 6.29
N ARG A 254 -7.31 -21.34 5.75
CA ARG A 254 -7.88 -22.47 6.48
C ARG A 254 -7.01 -22.85 7.68
N ASP A 255 -5.72 -23.07 7.45
CA ASP A 255 -4.76 -23.43 8.51
C ASP A 255 -4.63 -22.32 9.59
N LEU A 256 -4.82 -21.05 9.23
CA LEU A 256 -4.87 -19.94 10.18
C LEU A 256 -6.19 -19.84 10.95
N ALA A 257 -7.30 -20.30 10.37
CA ALA A 257 -8.60 -20.27 11.03
C ALA A 257 -8.75 -21.42 12.05
N GLU A 258 -8.13 -22.57 11.77
CA GLU A 258 -8.18 -23.75 12.64
C GLU A 258 -7.31 -23.59 13.91
N GLN A 259 -6.18 -22.88 13.84
CA GLN A 259 -5.25 -22.75 14.98
C GLN A 259 -5.76 -21.91 16.18
N PRO A 260 -6.48 -20.79 15.99
CA PRO A 260 -7.07 -20.02 17.09
C PRO A 260 -8.21 -20.75 17.82
N GLU A 261 -8.92 -21.68 17.17
CA GLU A 261 -9.97 -22.47 17.83
C GLU A 261 -9.41 -23.33 18.98
N GLU A 262 -8.17 -23.80 18.85
CA GLU A 262 -7.48 -24.58 19.88
C GLU A 262 -6.99 -23.72 21.07
N ASN A 263 -6.91 -22.39 20.91
CA ASN A 263 -6.30 -21.47 21.87
C ASN A 263 -7.22 -20.28 22.23
N GLN A 264 -8.53 -20.49 22.25
CA GLN A 264 -9.49 -19.44 22.62
C GLN A 264 -9.28 -18.99 24.07
N LEU A 265 -9.38 -17.68 24.30
CA LEU A 265 -9.38 -17.12 25.65
C LEU A 265 -10.76 -17.27 26.27
N ASP A 266 -10.83 -17.87 27.46
CA ASP A 266 -12.08 -18.14 28.16
C ASP A 266 -12.76 -16.88 28.73
N TYR A 267 -12.09 -15.72 28.68
CA TYR A 267 -12.57 -14.49 29.29
C TYR A 267 -12.25 -13.25 28.44
N PRO A 268 -13.08 -12.19 28.55
CA PRO A 268 -12.81 -10.91 27.89
C PRO A 268 -11.44 -10.38 28.29
N THR A 269 -10.56 -10.24 27.30
CA THR A 269 -9.18 -9.80 27.50
C THR A 269 -8.96 -8.49 26.79
N HIS A 270 -8.43 -7.51 27.52
CA HIS A 270 -8.03 -6.25 26.93
C HIS A 270 -6.74 -6.45 26.13
N VAL A 271 -6.75 -5.97 24.89
CA VAL A 271 -5.60 -6.05 23.99
C VAL A 271 -5.41 -4.71 23.30
N ASP A 272 -4.16 -4.36 23.07
CA ASP A 272 -3.76 -3.14 22.42
C ASP A 272 -3.26 -3.43 20.99
N ARG A 273 -3.53 -2.50 20.08
CA ARG A 273 -2.95 -2.50 18.73
C ARG A 273 -2.61 -1.08 18.33
N GLY A 274 -1.30 -0.83 18.21
CA GLY A 274 -0.81 0.39 17.57
C GLY A 274 -1.23 0.43 16.11
N GLN A 275 -1.83 1.54 15.67
CA GLN A 275 -2.28 1.69 14.29
C GLN A 275 -2.05 3.13 13.81
N SER A 276 -1.33 3.26 12.70
CA SER A 276 -1.19 4.54 12.02
C SER A 276 -2.48 4.89 11.29
N LEU A 277 -3.00 6.09 11.52
CA LEU A 277 -4.20 6.63 10.88
C LEU A 277 -3.92 8.00 10.29
N SER A 278 -4.48 8.27 9.11
CA SER A 278 -4.56 9.62 8.57
C SER A 278 -5.52 10.49 9.40
N THR A 279 -5.36 11.80 9.30
CA THR A 279 -6.30 12.76 9.91
C THR A 279 -7.74 12.57 9.42
N TYR A 280 -7.92 12.12 8.18
CA TYR A 280 -9.24 11.78 7.66
C TYR A 280 -9.82 10.53 8.33
N GLU A 281 -9.05 9.43 8.39
CA GLU A 281 -9.49 8.19 9.04
C GLU A 281 -9.80 8.40 10.53
N LEU A 282 -8.98 9.19 11.23
CA LEU A 282 -9.23 9.56 12.63
C LEU A 282 -10.54 10.34 12.78
N LYS A 283 -10.77 11.37 11.95
CA LYS A 283 -12.04 12.11 11.97
C LYS A 283 -13.24 11.22 11.67
N LYS A 284 -13.09 10.29 10.71
CA LYS A 284 -14.13 9.33 10.35
C LYS A 284 -14.46 8.41 11.54
N LEU A 285 -13.46 7.92 12.29
CA LEU A 285 -13.67 7.16 13.52
C LEU A 285 -14.37 7.97 14.61
N GLN A 286 -13.92 9.21 14.84
CA GLN A 286 -14.53 10.12 15.81
C GLN A 286 -16.02 10.41 15.50
N GLN A 287 -16.36 10.52 14.21
CA GLN A 287 -17.74 10.72 13.76
C GLN A 287 -18.59 9.44 13.78
N SER A 288 -17.99 8.29 14.10
CA SER A 288 -18.64 6.98 14.04
C SER A 288 -18.79 6.32 15.41
N VAL A 289 -18.70 7.11 16.48
CA VAL A 289 -19.03 6.66 17.84
C VAL A 289 -20.46 6.12 17.85
N GLY A 290 -20.63 4.92 18.43
CA GLY A 290 -21.91 4.20 18.45
C GLY A 290 -22.19 3.34 17.20
N LYS A 291 -21.31 3.34 16.19
CA LYS A 291 -21.44 2.50 14.98
C LYS A 291 -20.57 1.25 15.05
N MET A 292 -20.89 0.27 14.20
CA MET A 292 -20.10 -0.95 14.06
C MET A 292 -18.92 -0.74 13.10
N ILE A 293 -17.77 -1.34 13.44
CA ILE A 293 -16.56 -1.32 12.62
C ILE A 293 -16.33 -2.72 12.06
N SER A 294 -16.17 -2.82 10.75
CA SER A 294 -15.82 -4.04 10.04
C SER A 294 -14.35 -4.02 9.65
N ILE A 295 -13.64 -5.12 9.92
CA ILE A 295 -12.21 -5.29 9.62
C ILE A 295 -12.10 -6.57 8.79
N ASN A 296 -11.57 -6.45 7.58
CA ASN A 296 -11.50 -7.56 6.62
C ASN A 296 -10.13 -8.27 6.63
N SER A 297 -9.35 -8.11 7.71
CA SER A 297 -8.04 -8.73 7.88
C SER A 297 -7.87 -9.31 9.29
N PHE A 298 -6.93 -10.23 9.46
CA PHE A 298 -6.52 -10.69 10.78
C PHE A 298 -5.88 -9.55 11.58
N LEU A 299 -6.10 -9.54 12.89
CA LEU A 299 -5.55 -8.56 13.82
C LEU A 299 -4.45 -9.20 14.66
N SER A 300 -3.26 -8.60 14.61
CA SER A 300 -2.19 -8.88 15.57
C SER A 300 -2.26 -7.83 16.69
N THR A 301 -2.29 -8.27 17.94
CA THR A 301 -2.50 -7.41 19.12
C THR A 301 -1.49 -7.77 20.21
N THR A 302 -1.30 -6.87 21.17
CA THR A 302 -0.43 -7.07 22.33
C THR A 302 -1.27 -7.02 23.62
N LEU A 303 -0.90 -7.83 24.62
CA LEU A 303 -1.55 -7.79 25.93
C LEU A 303 -1.10 -6.58 26.78
N TYR A 304 0.04 -6.00 26.43
CA TYR A 304 0.67 -4.89 27.12
C TYR A 304 1.18 -3.86 26.09
N PRO A 305 0.99 -2.56 26.32
CA PRO A 305 1.42 -1.50 25.40
C PRO A 305 2.94 -1.30 25.30
#